data_AF-A0A9Y1FQ46-F1
#
_entry.id   AF-A0A9Y1FQ46-F1
#
_cell.length_a   1.000
_cell.length_b   1.000
_cell.length_c   1.000
_cell.angle_alpha   90.00
_cell.angle_beta   90.00
_cell.angle_gamma   90.00
#
_symmetry.space_group_name_H-M   'P 1'
#
loop_
_entity.id
_entity.type
_entity.pdbx_description
1 polymer ?
#
loop_
_entity_poly.entity_id
_entity_poly.type
_entity_poly.pdbx_seq_one_letter_code
_entity_poly.pdbx_strand_id
1 'polypeptide(L)'
;MEPKITDIPGIGAKKADDLKKRGFDTVEKIANASLEELTDIPGVGKVTADKMRRAAKELLESASEKTAPVKEPKKKVEPKAEPKKKAEPKAKKEKITPVKKTQPVTLKVKTKTKKPKTGKPKKEKIISQTYGVVQSLVHDKVGRSSNNSIIVRLLNTEMPLASYIGRKAIVTNPENNLKMVGKITHIHGKRKSRDKNVIVRFNKSVSPHIIQTKVIVK
;
A
#
# COMPACT_ATOMS: atom_id res chain seq x y z
N MET A 1 -18.28 -17.63 33.45
CA MET A 1 -16.87 -17.21 33.43
C MET A 1 -16.86 -15.83 32.81
N GLU A 2 -16.51 -14.79 33.58
CA GLU A 2 -16.50 -13.42 33.06
C GLU A 2 -15.37 -13.30 32.01
N PRO A 3 -15.65 -12.78 30.80
CA PRO A 3 -14.62 -12.58 29.80
C PRO A 3 -13.63 -11.51 30.29
N LYS A 4 -12.34 -11.80 30.22
CA LYS A 4 -11.32 -10.83 30.63
C LYS A 4 -11.07 -9.85 29.50
N ILE A 5 -10.68 -8.62 29.86
CA ILE A 5 -10.28 -7.60 28.88
C ILE A 5 -9.12 -8.10 27.98
N THR A 6 -8.25 -8.93 28.52
CA THR A 6 -7.10 -9.51 27.81
C THR A 6 -7.48 -10.54 26.74
N ASP A 7 -8.71 -11.05 26.76
CA ASP A 7 -9.21 -12.01 25.76
C ASP A 7 -9.60 -11.30 24.46
N ILE A 8 -9.73 -9.97 24.48
CA ILE A 8 -10.04 -9.17 23.30
C ILE A 8 -8.80 -9.08 22.39
N PRO A 9 -8.91 -9.48 21.10
CA PRO A 9 -7.80 -9.42 20.17
C PRO A 9 -7.29 -7.99 19.98
N GLY A 10 -6.00 -7.79 20.21
CA GLY A 10 -5.32 -6.50 20.09
C GLY A 10 -5.13 -5.74 21.40
N ILE A 11 -5.67 -6.27 22.50
CA ILE A 11 -5.38 -5.82 23.87
C ILE A 11 -4.31 -6.74 24.47
N GLY A 12 -3.16 -6.17 24.82
CA GLY A 12 -2.14 -6.85 25.62
C GLY A 12 -2.15 -6.32 27.06
N ALA A 13 -1.41 -6.95 27.97
CA ALA A 13 -1.36 -6.57 29.39
C ALA A 13 -1.23 -5.05 29.62
N LYS A 14 -0.28 -4.39 28.95
CA LYS A 14 -0.08 -2.94 29.04
C LYS A 14 -1.32 -2.11 28.69
N LYS A 15 -2.00 -2.46 27.60
CA LYS A 15 -3.22 -1.75 27.16
C LYS A 15 -4.40 -2.05 28.08
N ALA A 16 -4.47 -3.27 28.62
CA ALA A 16 -5.50 -3.64 29.58
C ALA A 16 -5.35 -2.82 30.87
N ASP A 17 -4.13 -2.59 31.35
CA ASP A 17 -3.89 -1.70 32.50
C ASP A 17 -4.27 -0.25 32.19
N ASP A 18 -3.94 0.26 31.00
CA ASP A 18 -4.31 1.63 30.61
C ASP A 18 -5.83 1.80 30.44
N LEU A 19 -6.52 0.77 29.95
CA LEU A 19 -7.99 0.72 29.88
C LEU A 19 -8.62 0.75 31.27
N LYS A 20 -8.11 -0.04 32.21
CA LYS A 20 -8.57 -0.06 33.61
C LYS A 20 -8.37 1.30 34.28
N LYS A 21 -7.21 1.94 34.09
CA LYS A 21 -6.95 3.30 34.61
C LYS A 21 -7.92 4.36 34.09
N ARG A 22 -8.51 4.13 32.91
CA ARG A 22 -9.54 4.99 32.31
C ARG A 22 -10.97 4.58 32.68
N GLY A 23 -11.14 3.57 33.53
CA GLY A 23 -12.43 3.08 34.01
C GLY A 23 -13.09 2.02 33.12
N PHE A 24 -12.37 1.51 32.11
CA PHE A 24 -12.83 0.42 31.23
C PHE A 24 -12.41 -0.94 31.78
N ASP A 25 -12.92 -1.30 32.95
CA ASP A 25 -12.52 -2.53 33.66
C ASP A 25 -13.20 -3.80 33.16
N THR A 26 -14.24 -3.68 32.32
CA THR A 26 -15.03 -4.82 31.84
C THR A 26 -15.22 -4.77 30.33
N VAL A 27 -15.44 -5.95 29.73
CA VAL A 27 -15.70 -6.11 28.29
C VAL A 27 -16.97 -5.36 27.87
N GLU A 28 -17.98 -5.30 28.74
CA GLU A 28 -19.22 -4.54 28.55
C GLU A 28 -18.97 -3.04 28.39
N LYS A 29 -18.14 -2.45 29.25
CA LYS A 29 -17.80 -1.03 29.15
C LYS A 29 -17.08 -0.73 27.83
N ILE A 30 -16.21 -1.64 27.38
CA ILE A 30 -15.48 -1.49 26.10
C ILE A 30 -16.42 -1.64 24.90
N ALA A 31 -17.40 -2.54 24.97
CA ALA A 31 -18.39 -2.73 23.91
C ALA A 31 -19.31 -1.51 23.75
N ASN A 32 -19.64 -0.85 24.86
CA ASN A 32 -20.50 0.33 24.89
C ASN A 32 -19.75 1.67 24.71
N ALA A 33 -18.43 1.67 24.86
CA ALA A 33 -17.60 2.86 24.72
C ALA A 33 -17.69 3.49 23.31
N SER A 34 -17.55 4.81 23.26
CA SER A 34 -17.45 5.53 21.99
C SER A 34 -16.08 5.33 21.35
N LEU A 35 -15.99 5.50 20.01
CA LEU A 35 -14.71 5.37 19.31
C LEU A 35 -13.70 6.43 19.76
N GLU A 36 -14.18 7.62 20.16
CA GLU A 36 -13.33 8.74 20.59
C GLU A 36 -12.67 8.42 21.94
N GLU A 37 -13.44 7.95 22.91
CA GLU A 37 -12.94 7.52 24.23
C GLU A 37 -11.89 6.41 24.13
N LEU A 38 -12.11 5.43 23.24
CA LEU A 38 -11.15 4.35 23.02
C LEU A 38 -9.88 4.84 22.33
N THR A 39 -9.97 5.87 21.48
CA THR A 39 -8.79 6.45 20.79
C THR A 39 -7.97 7.40 21.64
N ASP A 40 -8.53 7.94 22.72
CA ASP A 40 -7.80 8.75 23.69
C ASP A 40 -6.81 7.91 24.53
N ILE A 41 -6.89 6.58 24.42
CA ILE A 41 -6.00 5.65 25.10
C ILE A 41 -4.66 5.57 24.35
N PRO A 42 -3.52 5.76 25.04
CA PRO A 42 -2.22 5.69 24.41
C PRO A 42 -2.00 4.33 23.74
N GLY A 43 -1.64 4.36 22.44
CA GLY A 43 -1.40 3.16 21.65
C GLY A 43 -2.67 2.49 21.08
N VAL A 44 -3.84 3.11 21.20
CA VAL A 44 -5.08 2.69 20.54
C VAL A 44 -5.44 3.68 19.42
N GLY A 45 -5.23 3.26 18.17
CA GLY A 45 -5.65 4.05 17.00
C GLY A 45 -7.11 3.77 16.59
N LYS A 46 -7.69 4.62 15.73
CA LYS A 46 -9.08 4.50 15.23
C LYS A 46 -9.45 3.10 14.73
N VAL A 47 -8.53 2.44 14.02
CA VAL A 47 -8.72 1.08 13.49
C VAL A 47 -8.70 0.03 14.60
N THR A 48 -7.85 0.22 15.60
CA THR A 48 -7.72 -0.68 16.74
C THR A 48 -8.92 -0.56 17.66
N ALA A 49 -9.38 0.66 17.94
CA ALA A 49 -10.58 0.93 18.73
C ALA A 49 -11.82 0.25 18.12
N ASP A 50 -12.04 0.38 16.80
CA ASP A 50 -13.18 -0.26 16.13
C ASP A 50 -13.13 -1.79 16.23
N LYS A 51 -11.93 -2.38 16.10
CA LYS A 51 -11.74 -3.83 16.27
C LYS A 51 -11.97 -4.29 17.69
N MET A 52 -11.44 -3.57 18.68
CA MET A 52 -11.61 -3.88 20.10
C MET A 52 -13.08 -3.86 20.48
N ARG A 53 -13.82 -2.82 20.09
CA ARG A 53 -15.26 -2.69 20.36
C ARG A 53 -16.08 -3.81 19.72
N ARG A 54 -15.80 -4.16 18.46
CA ARG A 54 -16.49 -5.27 17.78
C ARG A 54 -16.23 -6.61 18.46
N ALA A 55 -14.97 -6.91 18.74
CA ALA A 55 -14.62 -8.16 19.40
C ALA A 55 -15.17 -8.24 20.83
N ALA A 56 -15.21 -7.12 21.56
CA ALA A 56 -15.88 -7.05 22.85
C ALA A 56 -17.38 -7.39 22.74
N LYS A 57 -18.06 -6.87 21.72
CA LYS A 57 -19.47 -7.18 21.44
C LYS A 57 -19.68 -8.65 21.08
N GLU A 58 -18.83 -9.22 20.24
CA GLU A 58 -18.86 -10.64 19.86
C GLU A 58 -18.64 -11.55 21.07
N LEU A 59 -17.72 -11.20 21.98
CA LEU A 59 -17.49 -11.96 23.22
C LEU A 59 -18.72 -11.94 24.13
N LEU A 60 -19.40 -10.80 24.25
CA LEU A 60 -20.63 -10.69 25.04
C LEU A 60 -21.78 -11.47 24.41
N GLU A 61 -21.89 -11.45 23.08
CA GLU A 61 -22.93 -12.17 22.34
C GLU A 61 -22.74 -13.68 22.44
N SER A 62 -21.49 -14.17 22.34
CA SER A 62 -21.14 -15.58 22.55
C SER A 62 -21.38 -16.06 23.99
N ALA A 63 -21.27 -15.17 24.98
CA ALA A 63 -21.61 -15.46 26.36
C ALA A 63 -23.14 -15.46 26.61
N SER A 64 -23.92 -14.83 25.73
CA SER A 64 -25.36 -14.59 25.89
C SER A 64 -26.25 -15.48 25.00
N GLU A 65 -25.70 -16.48 24.32
CA GLU A 65 -26.40 -17.33 23.33
C GLU A 65 -27.39 -18.36 23.96
N LYS A 66 -28.12 -17.95 25.01
CA LYS A 66 -29.42 -18.52 25.39
C LYS A 66 -30.61 -17.60 25.11
N THR A 67 -30.47 -16.49 24.37
CA THR A 67 -31.64 -15.79 23.78
C THR A 67 -31.22 -14.80 22.69
N ALA A 68 -31.76 -14.97 21.48
CA ALA A 68 -31.58 -14.14 20.28
C ALA A 68 -32.51 -12.88 20.30
N PRO A 69 -32.65 -12.08 19.22
CA PRO A 69 -31.69 -11.15 18.59
C PRO A 69 -32.26 -9.71 18.42
N VAL A 70 -31.43 -8.80 17.86
CA VAL A 70 -31.76 -7.50 17.18
C VAL A 70 -31.92 -6.23 18.03
N LYS A 71 -30.98 -5.29 17.86
CA LYS A 71 -31.28 -3.92 17.36
C LYS A 71 -30.02 -3.15 16.93
N GLU A 72 -29.89 -2.93 15.63
CA GLU A 72 -29.30 -1.67 15.10
C GLU A 72 -30.10 -0.48 15.67
N PRO A 73 -29.44 0.67 15.85
CA PRO A 73 -29.88 1.77 15.00
C PRO A 73 -28.70 2.47 14.33
N LYS A 74 -28.78 2.51 12.99
CA LYS A 74 -28.24 3.62 12.22
C LYS A 74 -29.02 4.88 12.56
N LYS A 75 -28.34 5.99 12.86
CA LYS A 75 -28.81 7.30 12.40
C LYS A 75 -27.63 8.23 12.11
N LYS A 76 -27.56 8.59 10.83
CA LYS A 76 -26.78 9.66 10.20
C LYS A 76 -27.56 10.97 10.33
N VAL A 77 -26.86 12.08 10.05
CA VAL A 77 -27.31 13.41 9.54
C VAL A 77 -27.24 14.51 10.61
N GLU A 78 -26.11 15.24 10.73
CA GLU A 78 -25.70 16.52 10.05
C GLU A 78 -26.30 17.78 10.74
N PRO A 79 -25.96 19.02 10.34
CA PRO A 79 -24.73 19.76 10.59
C PRO A 79 -25.01 21.07 11.39
N LYS A 80 -23.98 21.71 11.97
CA LYS A 80 -24.08 23.14 12.29
C LYS A 80 -22.84 23.89 11.84
N ALA A 81 -23.07 24.77 10.88
CA ALA A 81 -22.12 25.63 10.22
C ALA A 81 -21.52 26.70 11.17
N GLU A 82 -20.25 27.00 10.92
CA GLU A 82 -19.58 28.31 10.82
C GLU A 82 -20.46 29.58 10.95
N PRO A 83 -19.95 30.75 11.43
CA PRO A 83 -18.79 31.41 10.78
C PRO A 83 -17.91 32.40 11.58
N LYS A 84 -16.71 32.67 11.04
CA LYS A 84 -16.11 34.00 10.74
C LYS A 84 -14.68 33.78 10.17
N LYS A 85 -14.45 33.88 8.84
CA LYS A 85 -14.01 35.06 8.04
C LYS A 85 -12.83 35.81 8.70
N LYS A 86 -11.72 36.19 8.06
CA LYS A 86 -11.36 36.71 6.70
C LYS A 86 -9.79 36.75 6.70
N ALA A 87 -8.98 36.76 5.65
CA ALA A 87 -9.09 37.29 4.30
C ALA A 87 -7.93 36.74 3.39
N GLU A 88 -8.24 36.55 2.10
CA GLU A 88 -7.37 36.49 0.91
C GLU A 88 -6.74 37.88 0.58
N PRO A 89 -6.07 38.14 -0.59
CA PRO A 89 -5.30 37.31 -1.55
C PRO A 89 -3.96 37.98 -1.97
N LYS A 90 -3.15 37.34 -2.83
CA LYS A 90 -2.68 37.94 -4.10
C LYS A 90 -1.89 36.97 -4.99
N ALA A 91 -2.28 37.01 -6.26
CA ALA A 91 -1.72 36.30 -7.39
C ALA A 91 -0.34 36.82 -7.81
N LYS A 92 0.42 36.00 -8.55
CA LYS A 92 1.12 36.44 -9.77
C LYS A 92 1.40 35.27 -10.72
N LYS A 93 0.89 35.44 -11.94
CA LYS A 93 1.26 34.78 -13.20
C LYS A 93 2.45 35.54 -13.80
N GLU A 94 3.44 34.79 -14.29
CA GLU A 94 4.39 35.14 -15.38
C GLU A 94 4.89 33.76 -15.85
N LYS A 95 4.54 33.17 -17.00
CA LYS A 95 4.55 33.57 -18.42
C LYS A 95 5.93 33.95 -18.94
N ILE A 96 6.75 32.94 -19.27
CA ILE A 96 7.71 33.03 -20.38
C ILE A 96 7.83 31.66 -21.08
N THR A 97 7.41 31.63 -22.34
CA THR A 97 7.83 30.73 -23.43
C THR A 97 8.47 31.64 -24.50
N PRO A 98 9.03 31.17 -25.64
CA PRO A 98 9.66 29.89 -26.01
C PRO A 98 10.98 30.10 -26.81
N VAL A 99 11.96 29.17 -26.84
CA VAL A 99 12.94 29.14 -27.96
C VAL A 99 13.45 27.72 -28.32
N LYS A 100 13.23 27.38 -29.61
CA LYS A 100 13.92 26.49 -30.59
C LYS A 100 14.74 25.27 -30.09
N LYS A 101 14.41 24.06 -30.56
CA LYS A 101 14.90 23.40 -31.80
C LYS A 101 16.43 23.32 -31.91
N THR A 102 16.99 22.13 -31.68
CA THR A 102 18.00 21.47 -32.53
C THR A 102 18.17 20.00 -32.10
N GLN A 103 17.73 19.07 -32.96
CA GLN A 103 18.43 17.80 -33.20
C GLN A 103 19.48 18.07 -34.32
N PRO A 104 20.37 17.14 -34.72
CA PRO A 104 20.86 15.91 -34.10
C PRO A 104 22.42 15.89 -34.01
N VAL A 105 23.01 15.06 -33.14
CA VAL A 105 24.43 14.67 -33.33
C VAL A 105 24.52 13.15 -33.39
N THR A 106 24.69 12.70 -34.62
CA THR A 106 25.20 11.39 -35.02
C THR A 106 26.62 11.18 -34.52
N LEU A 107 26.86 10.11 -33.75
CA LEU A 107 28.17 9.47 -33.68
C LEU A 107 28.01 7.98 -33.96
N LYS A 108 28.43 7.62 -35.18
CA LYS A 108 28.76 6.27 -35.62
C LYS A 108 29.85 5.70 -34.71
N VAL A 109 29.60 4.55 -34.09
CA VAL A 109 30.68 3.61 -33.76
C VAL A 109 30.35 2.29 -34.42
N LYS A 110 31.13 1.98 -35.46
CA LYS A 110 31.15 0.68 -36.14
C LYS A 110 31.88 -0.32 -35.24
N THR A 111 31.25 -1.44 -34.93
CA THR A 111 31.96 -2.70 -34.69
C THR A 111 31.30 -3.81 -35.52
N LYS A 112 32.13 -4.44 -36.35
CA LYS A 112 31.77 -5.43 -37.37
C LYS A 112 31.45 -6.80 -36.73
N THR A 113 30.22 -7.24 -36.99
CA THR A 113 29.84 -8.51 -37.63
C THR A 113 30.32 -9.87 -37.07
N LYS A 114 29.35 -10.68 -36.62
CA LYS A 114 29.26 -12.13 -36.97
C LYS A 114 27.84 -12.43 -37.47
N LYS A 115 27.74 -13.06 -38.65
CA LYS A 115 26.51 -13.35 -39.44
C LYS A 115 25.44 -14.13 -38.66
N PRO A 116 24.13 -13.90 -38.90
CA PRO A 116 23.04 -14.67 -38.31
C PRO A 116 22.76 -15.96 -39.09
N LYS A 117 22.56 -17.08 -38.38
CA LYS A 117 21.95 -18.29 -38.93
C LYS A 117 20.42 -18.13 -38.91
N THR A 118 19.80 -18.34 -40.06
CA THR A 118 18.38 -18.29 -40.36
C THR A 118 17.55 -19.24 -39.49
N GLY A 119 16.73 -18.68 -38.62
CA GLY A 119 15.65 -19.38 -37.91
C GLY A 119 14.37 -18.54 -38.02
N LYS A 120 13.30 -19.15 -38.56
CA LYS A 120 11.98 -18.56 -38.84
C LYS A 120 11.51 -17.57 -37.76
N PRO A 121 10.88 -16.42 -38.11
CA PRO A 121 10.31 -15.52 -37.12
C PRO A 121 9.13 -16.22 -36.44
N LYS A 122 9.34 -16.72 -35.22
CA LYS A 122 8.23 -17.04 -34.31
C LYS A 122 7.50 -15.72 -34.07
N LYS A 123 6.21 -15.67 -34.39
CA LYS A 123 5.32 -14.53 -34.11
C LYS A 123 5.62 -14.00 -32.71
N GLU A 124 6.35 -12.88 -32.64
CA GLU A 124 6.70 -12.25 -31.38
C GLU A 124 5.38 -11.76 -30.78
N LYS A 125 4.94 -12.43 -29.71
CA LYS A 125 3.84 -11.93 -28.87
C LYS A 125 4.22 -10.50 -28.50
N ILE A 126 3.40 -9.54 -28.94
CA ILE A 126 3.49 -8.14 -28.58
C ILE A 126 3.64 -8.09 -27.06
N ILE A 127 4.85 -7.79 -26.60
CA ILE A 127 5.15 -7.67 -25.18
C ILE A 127 4.28 -6.51 -24.72
N SER A 128 3.35 -6.77 -23.79
CA SER A 128 2.45 -5.74 -23.27
C SER A 128 3.25 -4.47 -22.99
N GLN A 129 2.78 -3.32 -23.47
CA GLN A 129 3.48 -2.04 -23.31
C GLN A 129 3.60 -1.61 -21.83
N THR A 130 3.00 -2.39 -20.93
CA THR A 130 3.01 -2.16 -19.49
C THR A 130 4.43 -2.18 -18.93
N TYR A 131 4.86 -1.01 -18.47
CA TYR A 131 6.06 -0.83 -17.69
C TYR A 131 5.67 -0.28 -16.32
N GLY A 132 6.55 -0.42 -15.34
CA GLY A 132 6.39 0.16 -14.03
C GLY A 132 7.54 1.07 -13.65
N VAL A 133 7.37 1.83 -12.59
CA VAL A 133 8.41 2.63 -11.96
C VAL A 133 8.55 2.17 -10.52
N VAL A 134 9.78 1.92 -10.08
CA VAL A 134 10.05 1.55 -8.68
C VAL A 134 9.80 2.75 -7.79
N GLN A 135 8.92 2.60 -6.79
CA GLN A 135 8.64 3.66 -5.81
C GLN A 135 9.53 3.51 -4.57
N SER A 136 9.56 2.32 -3.99
CA SER A 136 10.27 2.08 -2.74
C SER A 136 10.71 0.63 -2.62
N LEU A 137 11.70 0.43 -1.75
CA LEU A 137 12.09 -0.89 -1.27
C LEU A 137 11.17 -1.34 -0.14
N VAL A 138 10.96 -2.64 -0.03
CA VAL A 138 10.26 -3.27 1.09
C VAL A 138 11.29 -4.06 1.89
N HIS A 139 11.44 -3.67 3.16
CA HIS A 139 12.29 -4.36 4.11
C HIS A 139 11.48 -5.48 4.80
N ASP A 140 12.09 -6.64 4.98
CA ASP A 140 11.48 -7.70 5.78
C ASP A 140 11.51 -7.32 7.27
N LYS A 141 10.50 -7.75 8.03
CA LYS A 141 10.31 -7.40 9.45
C LYS A 141 11.41 -7.92 10.40
N VAL A 142 12.37 -8.70 9.91
CA VAL A 142 13.31 -9.51 10.71
C VAL A 142 14.66 -8.82 10.93
N GLY A 143 14.78 -7.50 10.69
CA GLY A 143 16.00 -6.74 10.99
C GLY A 143 17.24 -7.08 10.13
N ARG A 144 17.16 -8.10 9.27
CA ARG A 144 18.14 -8.37 8.21
C ARG A 144 17.68 -7.74 6.91
N SER A 145 18.47 -6.79 6.42
CA SER A 145 18.23 -5.98 5.22
C SER A 145 18.40 -6.78 3.92
N SER A 146 17.71 -7.90 3.76
CA SER A 146 17.54 -8.47 2.42
C SER A 146 16.40 -7.73 1.74
N ASN A 147 16.73 -6.63 1.08
CA ASN A 147 15.82 -5.88 0.21
C ASN A 147 15.49 -6.76 -0.99
N ASN A 148 14.63 -7.76 -0.79
CA ASN A 148 14.25 -8.71 -1.83
C ASN A 148 12.93 -8.34 -2.47
N SER A 149 12.25 -7.30 -1.96
CA SER A 149 10.95 -6.89 -2.43
C SER A 149 10.93 -5.40 -2.71
N ILE A 150 10.24 -4.99 -3.77
CA ILE A 150 10.06 -3.58 -4.13
C ILE A 150 8.59 -3.31 -4.43
N ILE A 151 8.19 -2.07 -4.24
CA ILE A 151 6.90 -1.55 -4.67
C ILE A 151 7.10 -0.92 -6.05
N VAL A 152 6.40 -1.45 -7.04
CA VAL A 152 6.38 -0.95 -8.41
C VAL A 152 5.02 -0.35 -8.69
N ARG A 153 4.99 0.89 -9.17
CA ARG A 153 3.78 1.50 -9.73
C ARG A 153 3.70 1.13 -11.21
N LEU A 154 2.68 0.37 -11.59
CA LEU A 154 2.44 0.01 -12.99
C LEU A 154 1.82 1.19 -13.76
N LEU A 155 2.36 1.43 -14.95
CA LEU A 155 1.93 2.42 -15.91
C LEU A 155 1.52 1.71 -17.20
N ASN A 156 0.59 2.30 -17.96
CA ASN A 156 0.07 1.72 -19.21
C ASN A 156 -0.40 0.26 -19.05
N THR A 157 -1.18 0.01 -18.00
CA THR A 157 -1.83 -1.28 -17.76
C THR A 157 -3.00 -1.46 -18.71
N GLU A 158 -2.90 -2.41 -19.64
CA GLU A 158 -4.00 -2.80 -20.54
C GLU A 158 -4.97 -3.75 -19.85
N MET A 159 -4.48 -4.53 -18.87
CA MET A 159 -5.22 -5.56 -18.15
C MET A 159 -5.49 -5.15 -16.69
N PRO A 160 -6.43 -5.79 -15.99
CA PRO A 160 -6.60 -5.60 -14.55
C PRO A 160 -5.33 -6.02 -13.79
N LEU A 161 -5.03 -5.34 -12.68
CA LEU A 161 -3.83 -5.59 -11.87
C LEU A 161 -3.69 -7.06 -11.42
N ALA A 162 -4.80 -7.72 -11.15
CA ALA A 162 -4.83 -9.13 -10.76
C ALA A 162 -4.18 -10.05 -11.81
N SER A 163 -4.30 -9.72 -13.11
CA SER A 163 -3.71 -10.52 -14.18
C SER A 163 -2.17 -10.40 -14.26
N TYR A 164 -1.59 -9.40 -13.61
CA TYR A 164 -0.14 -9.23 -13.55
C TYR A 164 0.49 -10.00 -12.38
N ILE A 165 -0.31 -10.55 -11.46
CA ILE A 165 0.20 -11.40 -10.38
C ILE A 165 0.86 -12.64 -11.01
N GLY A 166 2.05 -13.00 -10.53
CA GLY A 166 2.85 -14.10 -11.06
C GLY A 166 3.68 -13.77 -12.31
N ARG A 167 3.44 -12.63 -12.97
CA ARG A 167 4.24 -12.20 -14.13
C ARG A 167 5.66 -11.82 -13.74
N LYS A 168 6.57 -11.91 -14.72
CA LYS A 168 7.98 -11.62 -14.51
C LYS A 168 8.18 -10.12 -14.65
N ALA A 169 8.87 -9.52 -13.68
CA ALA A 169 9.28 -8.13 -13.72
C ALA A 169 10.80 -8.07 -13.85
N ILE A 170 11.27 -7.31 -14.83
CA ILE A 170 12.70 -7.14 -15.12
C ILE A 170 13.06 -5.70 -14.80
N VAL A 171 14.01 -5.53 -13.88
CA VAL A 171 14.58 -4.24 -13.51
C VAL A 171 16.02 -4.21 -14.00
N THR A 172 16.45 -3.10 -14.57
CA THR A 172 17.86 -2.89 -14.91
C THR A 172 18.44 -1.93 -13.89
N ASN A 173 19.51 -2.29 -13.19
CA ASN A 173 20.14 -1.38 -12.25
C ASN A 173 20.89 -0.27 -13.04
N PRO A 174 20.64 1.03 -12.76
CA PRO A 174 21.31 2.11 -13.46
C PRO A 174 22.84 2.15 -13.24
N GLU A 175 23.35 1.66 -12.11
CA GLU A 175 24.78 1.75 -11.78
C GLU A 175 25.65 0.79 -12.60
N ASN A 176 25.20 -0.46 -12.75
CA ASN A 176 25.98 -1.54 -13.34
C ASN A 176 25.31 -2.20 -14.55
N ASN A 177 24.15 -1.68 -14.99
CA ASN A 177 23.34 -2.23 -16.07
C ASN A 177 22.93 -3.70 -15.88
N LEU A 178 23.04 -4.23 -14.65
CA LEU A 178 22.69 -5.61 -14.35
C LEU A 178 21.18 -5.77 -14.36
N LYS A 179 20.71 -6.78 -15.09
CA LYS A 179 19.27 -7.11 -15.14
C LYS A 179 18.92 -8.04 -13.99
N MET A 180 17.95 -7.61 -13.21
CA MET A 180 17.36 -8.38 -12.12
C MET A 180 15.96 -8.83 -12.51
N VAL A 181 15.67 -10.10 -12.27
CA VAL A 181 14.36 -10.69 -12.56
C VAL A 181 13.66 -11.01 -11.26
N GLY A 182 12.46 -10.48 -11.11
CA GLY A 182 11.55 -10.76 -10.01
C GLY A 182 10.21 -11.26 -10.51
N LYS A 183 9.35 -11.66 -9.59
CA LYS A 183 7.95 -12.01 -9.83
C LYS A 183 7.04 -11.07 -9.08
N ILE A 184 5.95 -10.66 -9.70
CA ILE A 184 4.89 -9.90 -9.02
C ILE A 184 4.16 -10.86 -8.07
N THR A 185 4.14 -10.54 -6.78
CA THR A 185 3.55 -11.42 -5.75
C THR A 185 2.13 -11.00 -5.40
N HIS A 186 1.94 -9.74 -5.01
CA HIS A 186 0.64 -9.24 -4.57
C HIS A 186 0.47 -7.76 -4.95
N ILE A 187 -0.78 -7.31 -5.02
CA ILE A 187 -1.12 -5.90 -5.24
C ILE A 187 -0.88 -5.15 -3.92
N HIS A 188 -0.19 -4.02 -3.99
CA HIS A 188 0.05 -3.16 -2.84
C HIS A 188 -1.03 -2.08 -2.74
N GLY A 189 -1.54 -1.86 -1.53
CA GLY A 189 -2.49 -0.79 -1.24
C GLY A 189 -3.87 -1.28 -0.82
N LYS A 190 -4.76 -0.33 -0.54
CA LYS A 190 -6.14 -0.63 -0.13
C LYS A 190 -6.96 -1.05 -1.34
N ARG A 191 -7.97 -1.91 -1.13
CA ARG A 191 -8.92 -2.38 -2.17
C ARG A 191 -9.63 -1.25 -2.94
N LYS A 192 -9.74 -0.05 -2.34
CA LYS A 192 -10.34 1.15 -2.95
C LYS A 192 -9.32 2.15 -3.51
N SER A 193 -8.01 1.88 -3.41
CA SER A 193 -7.02 2.82 -3.91
C SER A 193 -6.96 2.79 -5.43
N ARG A 194 -6.79 3.97 -6.05
CA ARG A 194 -6.50 4.10 -7.48
C ARG A 194 -5.03 3.81 -7.79
N ASP A 195 -4.22 3.59 -6.76
CA ASP A 195 -2.80 3.31 -6.90
C ASP A 195 -2.60 1.94 -7.54
N LYS A 196 -1.98 1.95 -8.72
CA LYS A 196 -1.64 0.75 -9.48
C LYS A 196 -0.33 0.15 -8.95
N ASN A 197 -0.24 -0.04 -7.64
CA ASN A 197 0.98 -0.48 -6.99
C ASN A 197 0.99 -2.01 -6.84
N VAL A 198 2.13 -2.62 -7.14
CA VAL A 198 2.36 -4.05 -7.01
C VAL A 198 3.66 -4.31 -6.29
N ILE A 199 3.73 -5.41 -5.54
CA ILE A 199 4.97 -5.87 -4.92
C ILE A 199 5.63 -6.84 -5.88
N VAL A 200 6.90 -6.57 -6.20
CA VAL A 200 7.76 -7.49 -6.94
C VAL A 200 8.78 -8.06 -5.97
N ARG A 201 8.86 -9.40 -5.92
CA ARG A 201 9.86 -10.12 -5.14
C ARG A 201 10.95 -10.68 -6.06
N PHE A 202 12.20 -10.51 -5.66
CA PHE A 202 13.40 -10.98 -6.34
C PHE A 202 14.04 -12.13 -5.55
N ASN A 203 14.81 -12.95 -6.27
CA ASN A 203 15.60 -14.01 -5.66
C ASN A 203 16.90 -13.50 -5.03
N LYS A 204 17.36 -12.31 -5.42
CA LYS A 204 18.57 -11.64 -4.92
C LYS A 204 18.19 -10.26 -4.38
N SER A 205 18.98 -9.78 -3.43
CA SER A 205 18.85 -8.42 -2.91
C SER A 205 18.96 -7.39 -4.03
N VAL A 206 18.03 -6.45 -4.06
CA VAL A 206 18.07 -5.28 -4.95
C VAL A 206 18.81 -4.12 -4.29
N SER A 207 19.60 -3.40 -5.09
CA SER A 207 20.24 -2.15 -4.67
C SER A 207 19.19 -1.05 -4.45
N PRO A 208 19.31 -0.19 -3.43
CA PRO A 208 18.47 1.00 -3.28
C PRO A 208 18.49 1.95 -4.48
N HIS A 209 19.58 1.98 -5.26
CA HIS A 209 19.71 2.84 -6.44
C HIS A 209 18.75 2.49 -7.58
N ILE A 210 18.00 1.39 -7.49
CA ILE A 210 16.94 1.07 -8.47
C ILE A 210 15.65 1.87 -8.25
N ILE A 211 15.55 2.64 -7.16
CA ILE A 211 14.41 3.55 -6.94
C ILE A 211 14.26 4.48 -8.16
N GLN A 212 13.02 4.74 -8.57
CA GLN A 212 12.66 5.49 -9.80
C GLN A 212 13.10 4.85 -11.12
N THR A 213 13.72 3.67 -11.10
CA THR A 213 14.10 2.99 -12.33
C THR A 213 12.89 2.36 -13.03
N LYS A 214 12.95 2.29 -14.36
CA LYS A 214 11.93 1.64 -15.18
C LYS A 214 12.01 0.12 -15.01
N VAL A 215 10.85 -0.47 -14.77
CA VAL A 215 10.62 -1.92 -14.67
C VAL A 215 9.82 -2.37 -15.88
N ILE A 216 10.24 -3.44 -16.53
CA ILE A 216 9.51 -4.04 -17.66
C ILE A 216 8.77 -5.27 -17.14
N VAL A 217 7.46 -5.34 -17.35
CA VAL A 217 6.65 -6.50 -16.98
C VAL A 217 6.44 -7.37 -18.22
N LYS A 218 6.76 -8.66 -18.12
CA LYS A 218 6.61 -9.67 -19.17
C LYS A 218 5.61 -10.74 -18.78
#